data_AF-A0A519C1G3-F1
#
_entry.id   AF-A0A519C1G3-F1
#
_cell.length_a   1.000
_cell.length_b   1.000
_cell.length_c   1.000
_cell.angle_alpha   90.00
_cell.angle_beta   90.00
_cell.angle_gamma   90.00
#
_symmetry.space_group_name_H-M   'P 1'
#
loop_
_entity.id
_entity.type
_entity.pdbx_description
1 polymer ?
#
loop_
_entity_poly.entity_id
_entity_poly.type
_entity_poly.pdbx_seq_one_letter_code
_entity_poly.pdbx_strand_id
1 'polypeptide(L)'
;MNITEYWKTIIGITLGISFLVFGLAFWNSATEDYYNPVTEKTNKVETCSDYMQYPIFSVGDRDDCLQKRKVGGAFLGSGILVLWTTIYINKDYLEKIMKDKNLL
;
A
#
# COMPACT_ATOMS: atom_id res chain seq x y z
N MET A 1 20.66 23.12 -14.30
CA MET A 1 19.77 22.06 -13.77
C MET A 1 18.78 21.72 -14.89
N ASN A 2 18.71 20.48 -15.35
CA ASN A 2 17.81 20.16 -16.47
C ASN A 2 16.38 20.04 -15.94
N ILE A 3 15.52 21.01 -16.29
CA ILE A 3 14.11 21.10 -15.82
C ILE A 3 13.37 19.78 -16.06
N THR A 4 13.71 19.06 -17.14
CA THR A 4 13.12 17.78 -17.49
C THR A 4 13.38 16.68 -16.45
N GLU A 5 14.60 16.58 -15.91
CA GLU A 5 14.97 15.55 -14.93
C GLU A 5 14.31 15.83 -13.55
N TYR A 6 14.20 17.11 -13.19
CA TYR A 6 13.43 17.54 -12.00
C TYR A 6 11.97 17.10 -12.08
N TRP A 7 11.29 17.39 -13.19
CA TRP A 7 9.89 17.03 -13.38
C TRP A 7 9.67 15.52 -13.45
N LYS A 8 10.53 14.77 -14.15
CA LYS A 8 10.47 13.29 -14.18
C LYS A 8 10.58 12.70 -12.77
N THR A 9 11.52 13.21 -11.97
CA THR A 9 11.74 12.77 -10.60
C THR A 9 10.50 13.03 -9.73
N ILE A 10 9.92 14.24 -9.81
CA ILE A 10 8.73 14.58 -9.04
C ILE A 10 7.55 13.71 -9.43
N ILE A 11 7.26 13.58 -10.73
CA ILE A 11 6.11 12.80 -11.21
C ILE A 11 6.23 11.35 -10.74
N GLY A 12 7.42 10.76 -10.88
CA GLY A 12 7.66 9.39 -10.45
C GLY A 12 7.51 9.19 -8.94
N ILE A 13 8.02 10.12 -8.14
CA ILE A 13 7.86 10.08 -6.67
C ILE A 13 6.38 10.24 -6.29
N THR A 14 5.68 11.24 -6.84
CA THR A 14 4.27 11.49 -6.55
C THR A 14 3.40 10.29 -6.94
N LEU A 15 3.63 9.69 -8.10
CA LEU A 15 2.92 8.50 -8.55
C LEU A 15 3.18 7.31 -7.62
N GLY A 16 4.45 7.06 -7.29
CA GLY A 16 4.84 5.98 -6.39
C GLY A 16 4.22 6.13 -4.99
N ILE A 17 4.29 7.33 -4.40
CA ILE A 17 3.66 7.61 -3.10
C ILE A 17 2.14 7.45 -3.18
N SER A 18 1.50 7.90 -4.27
CA SER A 18 0.05 7.74 -4.44
C SER A 18 -0.34 6.26 -4.43
N PHE A 19 0.37 5.43 -5.18
CA PHE A 19 0.15 3.97 -5.17
C PHE A 19 0.37 3.35 -3.79
N LEU A 20 1.38 3.79 -3.03
CA LEU A 20 1.56 3.34 -1.66
C LEU A 20 0.37 3.72 -0.77
N VAL A 21 -0.09 4.97 -0.82
CA VAL A 21 -1.22 5.45 -0.01
C VAL A 21 -2.50 4.70 -0.36
N PHE A 22 -2.82 4.55 -1.65
CA PHE A 22 -3.97 3.74 -2.08
C PHE A 22 -3.82 2.28 -1.64
N GLY A 23 -2.65 1.69 -1.82
CA GLY A 23 -2.37 0.32 -1.39
C GLY A 23 -2.56 0.10 0.10
N LEU A 24 -2.09 1.03 0.94
CA LEU A 24 -2.30 1.01 2.39
C LEU A 24 -3.77 1.14 2.77
N ALA A 25 -4.53 2.01 2.08
CA ALA A 25 -5.96 2.16 2.35
C ALA A 25 -6.71 0.84 2.13
N PHE A 26 -6.50 0.18 0.99
CA PHE A 26 -7.09 -1.12 0.71
C PHE A 26 -6.61 -2.22 1.66
N TRP A 27 -5.31 -2.25 1.97
CA TRP A 27 -4.74 -3.24 2.86
C TRP A 27 -5.28 -3.14 4.29
N ASN A 28 -5.40 -1.93 4.83
CA ASN A 28 -5.87 -1.69 6.18
C ASN A 28 -7.39 -1.82 6.31
N SER A 29 -8.14 -1.50 5.25
CA SER A 29 -9.60 -1.71 5.20
C SER A 29 -10.02 -3.15 4.94
N ALA A 30 -9.05 -4.06 4.74
CA ALA A 30 -9.36 -5.45 4.40
C ALA A 30 -9.97 -6.23 5.56
N THR A 31 -9.61 -5.88 6.80
CA THR A 31 -10.10 -6.55 8.01
C THR A 31 -10.96 -5.58 8.81
N GLU A 32 -12.20 -5.97 9.07
CA GLU A 32 -13.15 -5.22 9.89
C GLU A 32 -13.66 -6.10 11.02
N ASP A 33 -13.76 -5.52 12.22
CA ASP A 33 -14.31 -6.19 13.40
C ASP A 33 -15.73 -6.68 13.13
N TYR A 34 -16.01 -7.94 13.47
CA TYR A 34 -17.29 -8.58 13.14
C TYR A 34 -18.20 -8.66 14.35
N TYR A 35 -19.36 -8.00 14.29
CA TYR A 35 -20.39 -8.11 15.31
C TYR A 35 -21.24 -9.37 15.10
N ASN A 36 -21.27 -10.25 16.09
CA ASN A 36 -22.16 -11.41 16.08
C ASN A 36 -23.48 -11.08 16.81
N PRO A 37 -24.63 -11.01 16.11
CA PRO A 37 -25.91 -10.67 16.73
C PRO A 37 -26.47 -11.77 17.65
N VAL A 38 -25.97 -13.01 17.55
CA VAL A 38 -26.41 -14.14 18.38
C VAL A 38 -25.70 -14.14 19.74
N THR A 39 -24.43 -13.75 19.77
CA THR A 39 -23.64 -13.70 21.01
C THR A 39 -23.50 -12.28 21.58
N GLU A 40 -24.00 -11.27 20.84
CA GLU A 40 -23.89 -9.83 21.12
C GLU A 40 -22.44 -9.36 21.34
N LYS A 41 -21.47 -10.08 20.78
CA LYS A 41 -20.03 -9.79 20.93
C LYS A 41 -19.42 -9.37 19.61
N THR A 42 -18.55 -8.37 19.70
CA THR A 42 -17.65 -7.98 18.61
C THR A 42 -16.40 -8.85 18.65
N ASN A 43 -16.19 -9.61 17.57
CA ASN A 43 -15.00 -10.43 17.39
C ASN A 43 -13.98 -9.61 16.60
N LYS A 44 -12.76 -9.51 17.13
CA LYS A 44 -11.66 -8.87 16.42
C LYS A 44 -11.20 -9.75 15.27
N VAL A 45 -11.07 -9.14 14.10
CA VAL A 45 -10.57 -9.82 12.89
C VAL A 45 -9.20 -9.24 12.58
N GLU A 46 -8.15 -10.03 12.73
CA GLU A 46 -6.77 -9.62 12.42
C GLU A 46 -6.31 -10.18 11.05
N THR A 47 -6.90 -11.32 10.66
CA THR A 47 -6.61 -12.03 9.44
C THR A 47 -7.88 -12.40 8.69
N CYS A 48 -7.81 -12.51 7.36
CA CYS A 48 -8.96 -12.94 6.56
C CYS A 48 -9.43 -14.37 6.90
N SER A 49 -8.57 -15.19 7.53
CA SER A 49 -8.97 -16.52 8.03
C SER A 49 -9.88 -16.47 9.26
N ASP A 50 -9.88 -15.36 10.01
CA ASP A 50 -10.68 -15.26 11.24
C ASP A 50 -12.19 -15.28 10.92
N TYR A 51 -12.59 -14.84 9.73
CA TYR A 51 -13.97 -14.99 9.24
C TYR A 51 -14.43 -16.46 9.13
N MET A 52 -13.52 -17.43 9.07
CA MET A 52 -13.84 -18.86 9.05
C MET A 52 -13.80 -19.52 10.43
N GLN A 53 -13.52 -18.76 11.48
CA GLN A 53 -13.52 -19.30 12.84
C GLN A 53 -14.93 -19.23 13.44
N TYR A 54 -15.25 -20.19 14.31
CA TYR A 54 -16.46 -20.10 15.11
C TYR A 54 -16.36 -18.86 16.03
N PRO A 55 -17.40 -18.02 16.14
CA PRO A 55 -18.78 -18.22 15.67
C PRO A 55 -19.15 -17.48 14.37
N ILE A 56 -18.19 -17.03 13.56
CA ILE A 56 -18.43 -16.13 12.41
C ILE A 56 -18.84 -16.92 11.15
N PHE A 57 -17.99 -17.85 10.69
CA PHE A 57 -18.18 -18.66 9.48
C PHE A 57 -18.75 -17.91 8.26
N SER A 58 -18.17 -16.76 7.92
CA SER A 58 -18.55 -15.95 6.75
C SER A 58 -17.55 -16.12 5.62
N VAL A 59 -17.95 -16.87 4.59
CA VAL A 59 -17.11 -17.05 3.38
C VAL A 59 -17.07 -15.76 2.54
N GLY A 60 -18.18 -15.01 2.48
CA GLY A 60 -18.26 -13.77 1.71
C GLY A 60 -17.30 -12.70 2.25
N ASP A 61 -17.30 -12.47 3.56
CA ASP A 61 -16.42 -11.48 4.18
C ASP A 61 -14.94 -11.90 4.10
N ARG A 62 -14.67 -13.21 4.16
CA ARG A 62 -13.33 -13.75 3.90
C ARG A 62 -12.85 -13.42 2.49
N ASP A 63 -13.67 -13.66 1.49
CA ASP A 63 -13.29 -13.46 0.09
C ASP A 63 -13.13 -11.96 -0.23
N ASP A 64 -13.99 -11.10 0.33
CA ASP A 64 -13.85 -9.63 0.25
C ASP A 64 -12.53 -9.17 0.90
N CYS A 65 -12.20 -9.65 2.10
CA CYS A 65 -10.93 -9.38 2.77
C CYS A 65 -9.73 -9.80 1.93
N LEU A 66 -9.77 -11.01 1.35
CA LEU A 66 -8.70 -11.52 0.48
C LEU A 66 -8.56 -10.67 -0.78
N GLN A 67 -9.67 -10.25 -1.39
CA GLN A 67 -9.67 -9.38 -2.56
C GLN A 67 -9.07 -8.01 -2.24
N LYS A 68 -9.50 -7.37 -1.14
CA LYS A 68 -8.95 -6.09 -0.68
C LYS A 68 -7.46 -6.19 -0.39
N ARG A 69 -6.99 -7.25 0.30
CA ARG A 69 -5.55 -7.47 0.52
C ARG A 69 -4.79 -7.69 -0.79
N LYS A 70 -5.34 -8.45 -1.73
CA LYS A 70 -4.70 -8.69 -3.03
C LYS A 70 -4.55 -7.38 -3.83
N VAL A 71 -5.60 -6.57 -3.88
CA VAL A 71 -5.59 -5.27 -4.55
C VAL A 71 -4.63 -4.31 -3.83
N GLY A 72 -4.73 -4.19 -2.51
CA GLY A 72 -3.83 -3.35 -1.70
C GLY A 72 -2.36 -3.75 -1.88
N GLY A 73 -2.07 -5.05 -1.82
CA GLY A 73 -0.73 -5.61 -2.05
C GLY A 73 -0.21 -5.34 -3.46
N ALA A 74 -1.06 -5.40 -4.48
CA ALA A 74 -0.68 -5.05 -5.86
C ALA A 74 -0.30 -3.57 -5.98
N PHE A 75 -1.08 -2.66 -5.39
CA PHE A 75 -0.76 -1.22 -5.37
C PHE A 75 0.51 -0.90 -4.56
N LEU A 76 0.71 -1.57 -3.42
CA LEU A 76 1.95 -1.43 -2.64
C LEU A 76 3.16 -1.88 -3.47
N GLY A 77 3.08 -3.06 -4.08
CA GLY A 77 4.14 -3.59 -4.94
C GLY A 77 4.44 -2.67 -6.12
N SER A 78 3.41 -2.18 -6.82
CA SER A 78 3.59 -1.26 -7.95
C SER A 78 4.16 0.08 -7.49
N GLY A 79 3.73 0.61 -6.33
CA GLY A 79 4.26 1.84 -5.75
C GLY A 79 5.75 1.74 -5.45
N ILE A 80 6.19 0.66 -4.80
CA ILE A 80 7.61 0.39 -4.53
C ILE A 80 8.40 0.32 -5.83
N LEU A 81 7.89 -0.42 -6.82
CA LEU A 81 8.56 -0.55 -8.12
C LEU A 81 8.70 0.80 -8.82
N VAL A 82 7.63 1.60 -8.88
CA VAL A 82 7.66 2.95 -9.47
C VAL A 82 8.69 3.84 -8.77
N LEU A 83 8.73 3.84 -7.43
CA LEU A 83 9.73 4.62 -6.69
C LEU A 83 11.15 4.14 -6.99
N TRP A 84 11.39 2.83 -6.97
CA TRP A 84 12.69 2.26 -7.26
C TRP A 84 13.15 2.60 -8.68
N THR A 85 12.28 2.44 -9.68
CA THR A 85 12.55 2.80 -11.06
C THR A 85 12.80 4.30 -11.22
N THR A 86 12.05 5.14 -10.51
CA THR A 86 12.25 6.60 -10.52
C THR A 86 13.62 6.97 -9.98
N ILE A 87 14.04 6.38 -8.85
CA ILE A 87 15.36 6.60 -8.27
C ILE A 87 16.45 6.11 -9.23
N TYR A 88 16.27 4.93 -9.82
CA TYR A 88 17.24 4.32 -10.73
C TYR A 88 17.48 5.17 -11.98
N ILE A 89 16.41 5.62 -12.65
CA ILE A 89 16.50 6.43 -13.87
C ILE A 89 17.10 7.81 -13.58
N ASN A 90 16.74 8.42 -12.46
CA ASN A 90 17.19 9.77 -12.10
C ASN A 90 18.41 9.77 -11.16
N LYS A 91 19.14 8.65 -11.07
CA LYS A 91 20.23 8.45 -10.09
C LYS A 91 21.27 9.56 -10.11
N ASP A 92 21.82 9.89 -11.28
CA ASP A 92 22.89 10.87 -11.41
C ASP A 92 22.42 12.28 -11.01
N TYR A 93 21.17 12.60 -11.32
CA TYR A 93 20.53 13.85 -10.93
C TYR A 93 20.35 13.93 -9.40
N LEU A 94 19.86 12.86 -8.79
CA LEU A 94 19.70 12.76 -7.34
C LEU A 94 21.05 12.83 -6.62
N GLU A 95 22.07 12.12 -7.10
CA GLU A 95 23.42 12.12 -6.53
C GLU A 95 24.04 13.52 -6.56
N LYS A 96 23.86 14.25 -7.67
CA LYS A 96 24.31 15.63 -7.78
C LYS A 96 23.64 16.53 -6.74
N ILE A 97 22.32 16.41 -6.57
CA ILE A 97 21.58 17.20 -5.57
C ILE A 97 22.03 16.85 -4.14
N MET A 98 22.24 15.57 -3.84
CA MET A 98 22.67 15.15 -2.52
C MET A 98 24.06 15.72 -2.16
N LYS A 99 25.00 15.72 -3.11
CA LYS A 99 26.32 16.38 -2.96
C LYS A 99 26.20 17.89 -2.79
N ASP A 100 25.40 18.56 -3.63
CA ASP A 100 25.17 20.01 -3.54
C ASP A 100 24.53 20.44 -2.20
N LYS A 101 23.84 19.52 -1.52
CA LYS A 101 23.21 19.74 -0.22
C LYS A 101 24.03 19.24 0.97
N ASN A 102 25.25 18.74 0.77
CA ASN A 102 26.06 18.06 1.81
C ASN A 102 25.29 16.95 2.55
N LEU A 103 24.43 16.23 1.82
CA LEU A 103 23.73 15.04 2.32
C LEU A 103 24.54 13.75 2.05
N LEU A 104 25.64 13.86 1.31
CA LEU A 104 26.51 12.78 0.86
C LEU A 104 27.97 13.21 0.92
#